data_AF-A0A1C6BWJ8-F1
#
_entry.id   AF-A0A1C6BWJ8-F1
#
_cell.length_a   1.000
_cell.length_b   1.000
_cell.length_c   1.000
_cell.angle_alpha   90.00
_cell.angle_beta   90.00
_cell.angle_gamma   90.00
#
_symmetry.space_group_name_H-M   'P 1'
#
loop_
_entity.id
_entity.type
_entity.pdbx_description
1 polymer ?
#
loop_
_entity_poly.entity_id
_entity_poly.type
_entity_poly.pdbx_seq_one_letter_code
_entity_poly.pdbx_strand_id
1 'polypeptide(L)'
;MKFIFKIVSNVITLAYGVICMPLLALICILFPIMTIVDAFKIISTGYTVYGDYISLLIGMLMIMYISLRFRALRRIYSIFPSLFETIKYLIISSIFIGLGTEILNWSYTVLTPARKIFGIVSFVISIVLWRVFVSIYYKKTPLSKAMLEDVEKMQNYNEELI
;
A
#
# COMPACT_ATOMS: atom_id res chain seq x y z
N MET A 1 6.12 -32.46 19.37
CA MET A 1 6.51 -31.44 18.36
C MET A 1 5.34 -30.62 17.80
N LYS A 2 4.26 -31.22 17.29
CA LYS A 2 3.14 -30.46 16.67
C LYS A 2 2.52 -29.37 17.57
N PHE A 3 2.45 -29.58 18.88
CA PHE A 3 1.87 -28.61 19.83
C PHE A 3 2.75 -27.36 20.01
N ILE A 4 4.07 -27.52 20.13
CA ILE A 4 5.04 -26.41 20.29
C ILE A 4 5.05 -25.55 19.02
N PHE A 5 5.08 -26.17 17.84
CA PHE A 5 4.98 -25.43 16.57
C PHE A 5 3.68 -24.63 16.44
N LYS A 6 2.56 -25.15 16.95
CA LYS A 6 1.27 -24.44 16.94
C LYS A 6 1.29 -23.22 17.86
N ILE A 7 1.88 -23.33 19.05
CA ILE A 7 2.02 -22.20 19.99
C ILE A 7 2.91 -21.11 19.39
N VAL A 8 4.10 -21.49 18.90
CA VAL A 8 5.04 -20.54 18.28
C VAL A 8 4.40 -19.83 17.09
N SER A 9 3.71 -20.58 16.23
CA SER A 9 2.98 -19.98 15.11
C SER A 9 1.92 -18.98 15.56
N ASN A 10 1.14 -19.29 16.61
CA ASN A 10 0.12 -18.37 17.11
C ASN A 10 0.71 -17.11 17.74
N VAL A 11 1.81 -17.24 18.47
CA VAL A 11 2.52 -16.09 19.06
C VAL A 11 3.06 -15.17 17.96
N ILE A 12 3.64 -15.73 16.90
CA ILE A 12 4.10 -14.96 15.73
C ILE A 12 2.93 -14.24 15.05
N THR A 13 1.81 -14.94 14.82
CA THR A 13 0.61 -14.33 14.24
C THR A 13 0.09 -13.17 15.09
N LEU A 14 0.07 -13.34 16.41
CA LEU A 14 -0.44 -12.33 17.34
C LEU A 14 0.49 -11.12 17.42
N ALA A 15 1.80 -11.34 17.53
CA ALA A 15 2.80 -10.26 17.52
C ALA A 15 2.74 -9.45 16.22
N TYR A 16 2.69 -10.13 15.07
CA TYR A 16 2.58 -9.46 13.77
C TYR A 16 1.24 -8.74 13.59
N GLY A 17 0.14 -9.35 14.03
CA GLY A 17 -1.20 -8.78 13.93
C GLY A 17 -1.42 -7.58 14.84
N VAL A 18 -0.73 -7.49 15.97
CA VAL A 18 -0.84 -6.37 16.91
C VAL A 18 0.15 -5.25 16.58
N ILE A 19 1.34 -5.58 16.08
CA ILE A 19 2.40 -4.58 15.84
C ILE A 19 2.44 -4.16 14.36
N CYS A 20 2.65 -5.12 13.45
CA CYS A 20 2.93 -4.82 12.05
C CYS A 20 1.69 -4.42 11.26
N MET A 21 0.54 -5.08 11.48
CA MET A 21 -0.68 -4.79 10.72
C MET A 21 -1.30 -3.42 11.01
N PRO A 22 -1.45 -2.98 12.27
CA PRO A 22 -1.97 -1.65 12.56
C PRO A 22 -1.03 -0.56 12.08
N LEU A 23 0.28 -0.78 12.20
CA LEU A 23 1.29 0.13 11.65
C LEU A 23 1.18 0.22 10.12
N LEU A 24 1.09 -0.92 9.42
CA LEU A 24 0.91 -0.94 7.96
C LEU A 24 -0.37 -0.21 7.56
N ALA A 25 -1.49 -0.48 8.23
CA ALA A 25 -2.77 0.18 7.95
C ALA A 25 -2.68 1.69 8.16
N LEU A 26 -2.07 2.13 9.26
CA LEU A 26 -1.86 3.55 9.56
C LEU A 26 -1.01 4.23 8.48
N ILE A 27 0.13 3.63 8.11
CA ILE A 27 1.00 4.18 7.06
C ILE A 27 0.25 4.22 5.73
N CYS A 28 -0.48 3.17 5.36
CA CYS A 28 -1.25 3.12 4.10
C CYS A 28 -2.32 4.23 4.01
N ILE A 29 -2.89 4.67 5.13
CA ILE A 29 -3.87 5.76 5.17
C ILE A 29 -3.16 7.12 5.14
N LEU A 30 -2.13 7.30 5.95
CA LEU A 30 -1.45 8.59 6.11
C LEU A 30 -0.55 8.94 4.92
N PHE A 31 0.11 7.96 4.33
CA PHE A 31 1.06 8.15 3.23
C PHE A 31 0.49 8.92 2.02
N PRO A 32 -0.66 8.53 1.43
CA PRO A 32 -1.23 9.28 0.31
C PRO A 32 -1.65 10.71 0.71
N ILE A 33 -2.08 10.92 1.95
CA ILE A 33 -2.44 12.26 2.45
C ILE A 33 -1.18 13.13 2.56
N MET A 34 -0.13 12.62 3.21
CA MET A 34 1.13 13.32 3.39
C MET A 34 1.79 13.67 2.05
N THR A 35 1.85 12.71 1.13
CA THR A 35 2.44 12.93 -0.21
C THR A 35 1.69 13.97 -1.03
N ILE A 36 0.35 14.00 -0.97
CA ILE A 36 -0.45 15.07 -1.59
C ILE A 36 -0.12 16.43 -0.94
N VAL A 37 -0.09 16.50 0.39
CA VAL A 37 0.24 17.74 1.11
C VAL A 37 1.64 18.24 0.72
N ASP A 38 2.61 17.35 0.62
CA ASP A 38 3.97 17.71 0.22
C ASP A 38 4.05 18.12 -1.25
N ALA A 39 3.28 17.49 -2.15
CA ALA A 39 3.15 17.95 -3.53
C ALA A 39 2.64 19.40 -3.61
N PHE A 40 1.62 19.77 -2.82
CA PHE A 40 1.15 21.14 -2.74
C PHE A 40 2.21 22.10 -2.16
N LYS A 41 2.97 21.68 -1.16
CA LYS A 41 4.09 22.48 -0.63
C LYS A 41 5.17 22.70 -1.68
N ILE A 42 5.55 21.67 -2.43
CA ILE A 42 6.56 21.79 -3.50
C ILE A 42 6.10 22.80 -4.55
N ILE A 43 4.84 22.71 -4.98
CA ILE A 43 4.28 23.61 -6.00
C ILE A 43 4.19 25.05 -5.48
N SER A 44 3.71 25.26 -4.25
CA SER A 44 3.48 26.59 -3.69
C SER A 44 4.75 27.32 -3.27
N THR A 45 5.69 26.60 -2.65
CA THR A 45 6.95 27.18 -2.16
C THR A 45 8.02 27.23 -3.23
N GLY A 46 7.94 26.35 -4.23
CA GLY A 46 8.96 26.21 -5.26
C GLY A 46 10.23 25.50 -4.78
N TYR A 47 10.21 24.91 -3.59
CA TYR A 47 11.32 24.17 -3.00
C TYR A 47 11.02 22.68 -2.88
N THR A 48 12.07 21.87 -2.95
CA THR A 48 12.01 20.44 -2.72
C THR A 48 11.78 20.13 -1.23
N VAL A 49 11.03 19.07 -0.94
CA VAL A 49 10.81 18.58 0.42
C VAL A 49 11.66 17.33 0.63
N TYR A 50 12.26 17.20 1.81
CA TYR A 50 12.89 15.94 2.21
C TYR A 50 11.79 14.92 2.52
N GLY A 51 11.68 13.89 1.68
CA GLY A 51 10.72 12.82 1.86
C GLY A 51 11.25 11.49 1.35
N ASP A 52 11.20 10.46 2.20
CA ASP A 52 11.63 9.09 1.86
C ASP A 52 10.47 8.30 1.23
N TYR A 53 9.87 8.84 0.17
CA TYR A 53 8.66 8.26 -0.43
C TYR A 53 8.89 6.84 -0.95
N ILE A 54 10.01 6.62 -1.63
CA ILE A 54 10.38 5.31 -2.20
C ILE A 54 10.68 4.29 -1.10
N SER A 55 11.43 4.68 -0.06
CA SER A 55 11.78 3.78 1.05
C SER A 55 10.54 3.35 1.83
N LEU A 56 9.60 4.27 2.08
CA LEU A 56 8.32 3.95 2.71
C LEU A 56 7.46 3.03 1.85
N LEU A 57 7.41 3.25 0.53
CA LEU A 57 6.73 2.35 -0.41
C LEU A 57 7.29 0.94 -0.38
N ILE A 58 8.62 0.81 -0.41
CA ILE A 58 9.31 -0.48 -0.30
C ILE A 58 9.00 -1.14 1.04
N GLY A 59 9.00 -0.38 2.15
CA GLY A 59 8.64 -0.88 3.47
C GLY A 59 7.22 -1.43 3.53
N MET A 60 6.23 -0.70 3.00
CA MET A 60 4.84 -1.17 2.92
C MET A 60 4.71 -2.46 2.10
N LEU A 61 5.37 -2.51 0.93
CA LEU A 61 5.38 -3.69 0.07
C LEU A 61 6.04 -4.90 0.75
N MET A 62 7.14 -4.70 1.47
CA MET A 62 7.81 -5.78 2.21
C MET A 62 6.93 -6.34 3.33
N ILE A 63 6.29 -5.48 4.14
CA ILE A 63 5.40 -5.92 5.21
C ILE A 63 4.25 -6.74 4.60
N MET A 64 3.61 -6.23 3.55
CA MET A 64 2.53 -6.92 2.84
C MET A 64 2.97 -8.22 2.15
N TYR A 65 4.20 -8.27 1.63
CA TYR A 65 4.75 -9.50 1.05
C TYR A 65 4.96 -10.57 2.12
N ILE A 66 5.53 -10.19 3.27
CA ILE A 66 5.78 -11.09 4.40
C ILE A 66 4.46 -11.66 4.94
N SER A 67 3.42 -10.84 5.09
CA SER A 67 2.11 -11.34 5.56
C SER A 67 1.51 -12.40 4.65
N LEU A 68 1.70 -12.26 3.33
CA LEU A 68 1.21 -13.22 2.34
C LEU A 68 2.08 -14.47 2.22
N ARG A 69 3.38 -14.36 2.47
CA ARG A 69 4.33 -15.46 2.32
C ARG A 69 4.13 -16.52 3.40
N PHE A 70 3.89 -16.12 4.65
CA PHE A 70 3.78 -17.05 5.78
C PHE A 70 2.32 -17.40 6.11
N ARG A 71 2.00 -18.69 6.13
CA ARG A 71 0.65 -19.20 6.43
C ARG A 71 0.12 -18.70 7.78
N ALA A 72 0.99 -18.65 8.79
CA ALA A 72 0.64 -18.14 10.12
C ALA A 72 0.15 -16.69 10.07
N LEU A 73 0.79 -15.84 9.25
CA LEU A 73 0.46 -14.43 9.13
C LEU A 73 -0.79 -14.20 8.26
N ARG A 74 -0.96 -14.99 7.20
CA ARG A 74 -2.16 -14.94 6.34
C ARG A 74 -3.46 -15.12 7.10
N ARG A 75 -3.46 -15.83 8.24
CA ARG A 75 -4.66 -16.03 9.08
C ARG A 75 -5.28 -14.73 9.56
N ILE A 76 -4.53 -13.64 9.65
CA ILE A 76 -5.07 -12.33 10.05
C ILE A 76 -6.13 -11.86 9.05
N TYR A 77 -5.94 -12.14 7.77
CA TYR A 77 -6.91 -11.81 6.73
C TYR A 77 -8.16 -12.68 6.79
N SER A 78 -8.09 -13.87 7.42
CA SER A 78 -9.30 -14.66 7.71
C SER A 78 -10.14 -14.04 8.83
N ILE A 79 -9.50 -13.34 9.78
CA ILE A 79 -10.18 -12.63 10.88
C ILE A 79 -10.77 -11.30 10.36
N PHE A 80 -10.03 -10.61 9.50
CA PHE A 80 -10.45 -9.35 8.87
C PHE A 80 -10.36 -9.46 7.33
N PRO A 81 -11.37 -10.04 6.66
CA PRO A 81 -11.35 -10.28 5.20
C PRO A 81 -11.18 -8.99 4.38
N SER A 82 -11.83 -7.91 4.82
CA SER A 82 -11.75 -6.61 4.17
C SER A 82 -10.39 -5.93 4.30
N LEU A 83 -9.57 -6.32 5.28
CA LEU A 83 -8.27 -5.70 5.53
C LEU A 83 -7.32 -5.88 4.35
N PHE A 84 -7.32 -7.06 3.73
CA PHE A 84 -6.43 -7.36 2.61
C PHE A 84 -6.72 -6.46 1.41
N GLU A 85 -7.97 -6.44 0.95
CA GLU A 85 -8.40 -5.65 -0.20
C GLU A 85 -8.24 -4.14 0.06
N THR A 86 -8.51 -3.68 1.28
CA THR A 86 -8.34 -2.28 1.67
C THR A 86 -6.87 -1.86 1.65
N ILE A 87 -5.99 -2.64 2.27
CA ILE A 87 -4.54 -2.37 2.25
C ILE A 87 -4.01 -2.42 0.82
N LYS A 88 -4.43 -3.41 0.02
CA LYS A 88 -4.04 -3.51 -1.39
C LYS A 88 -4.45 -2.26 -2.18
N TYR A 89 -5.69 -1.79 -2.01
CA TYR A 89 -6.17 -0.55 -2.62
C TYR A 89 -5.31 0.66 -2.24
N LEU A 90 -5.02 0.82 -0.94
CA LEU A 90 -4.26 1.95 -0.42
C LEU A 90 -2.78 1.91 -0.84
N ILE A 91 -2.17 0.72 -0.89
CA ILE A 91 -0.80 0.54 -1.41
C ILE A 91 -0.74 0.92 -2.89
N ILE A 92 -1.71 0.47 -3.70
CA ILE A 92 -1.77 0.86 -5.13
C ILE A 92 -1.88 2.38 -5.26
N SER A 93 -2.77 3.01 -4.50
CA SER A 93 -2.88 4.48 -4.45
C SER A 93 -1.55 5.15 -4.09
N SER A 94 -0.91 4.65 -3.04
CA SER A 94 0.37 5.13 -2.53
C SER A 94 1.48 5.03 -3.58
N ILE A 95 1.52 3.96 -4.38
CA ILE A 95 2.53 3.79 -5.45
C ILE A 95 2.42 4.93 -6.47
N PHE A 96 1.23 5.18 -7.00
CA PHE A 96 1.05 6.23 -8.02
C PHE A 96 1.30 7.62 -7.45
N ILE A 97 0.73 7.93 -6.29
CA ILE A 97 0.85 9.26 -5.68
C ILE A 97 2.30 9.50 -5.21
N GLY A 98 2.92 8.51 -4.57
CA GLY A 98 4.31 8.58 -4.10
C GLY A 98 5.31 8.73 -5.24
N LEU A 99 5.19 7.94 -6.32
CA LEU A 99 6.05 8.09 -7.50
C LEU A 99 5.82 9.44 -8.21
N GLY A 100 4.56 9.89 -8.32
CA GLY A 100 4.26 11.21 -8.87
C GLY A 100 4.89 12.34 -8.06
N THR A 101 4.84 12.24 -6.73
CA THR A 101 5.41 13.23 -5.80
C THR A 101 6.94 13.21 -5.84
N GLU A 102 7.56 12.04 -5.95
CA GLU A 102 9.02 11.90 -6.12
C GLU A 102 9.50 12.58 -7.41
N ILE A 103 8.81 12.33 -8.53
CA ILE A 103 9.13 12.97 -9.82
C ILE A 103 8.96 14.49 -9.73
N LEU A 104 7.88 14.96 -9.08
CA LEU A 104 7.65 16.38 -8.82
C LEU A 104 8.78 16.96 -7.97
N ASN A 105 9.18 16.29 -6.89
CA ASN A 105 10.26 16.73 -6.02
C ASN A 105 11.60 16.82 -6.78
N TRP A 106 11.93 15.78 -7.55
CA TRP A 106 13.10 15.76 -8.41
C TRP A 106 13.08 16.88 -9.46
N SER A 107 11.91 17.21 -10.01
CA SER A 107 11.80 18.24 -11.04
C SER A 107 12.07 19.66 -10.51
N TYR A 108 11.88 19.88 -9.21
CA TYR A 108 12.15 21.12 -8.50
C TYR A 108 13.59 21.22 -7.95
N THR A 109 14.43 20.20 -8.11
CA THR A 109 15.87 20.25 -7.74
C THR A 109 16.65 21.27 -8.58
N VAL A 110 16.21 21.52 -9.81
CA VAL A 110 16.81 22.52 -10.71
C VAL A 110 15.72 23.48 -11.14
N LEU A 111 15.97 24.78 -10.98
CA LEU A 111 14.99 25.86 -11.13
C LEU A 111 14.68 26.21 -12.60
N THR A 112 14.67 25.25 -13.52
CA THR A 112 14.27 25.50 -14.91
C THR A 112 12.74 25.41 -15.09
N PRO A 113 12.09 26.37 -15.77
CA PRO A 113 10.64 26.37 -15.95
C PRO A 113 10.10 25.10 -16.62
N ALA A 114 10.79 24.61 -17.66
CA ALA A 114 10.38 23.40 -18.38
C ALA A 114 10.32 22.16 -17.48
N ARG A 115 11.27 22.03 -16.53
CA ARG A 115 11.35 20.89 -15.62
C ARG A 115 10.26 20.94 -14.55
N LYS A 116 9.94 22.14 -14.04
CA LYS A 116 8.80 22.35 -13.13
C LYS A 116 7.48 21.96 -13.79
N ILE A 117 7.24 22.42 -15.03
CA ILE A 117 6.04 22.05 -15.80
C ILE A 117 5.96 20.53 -15.99
N PHE A 118 7.08 19.89 -16.37
CA PHE A 118 7.15 18.44 -16.50
C PHE A 118 6.74 17.74 -15.20
N GLY A 119 7.30 18.12 -14.05
CA GLY A 119 6.94 17.49 -12.76
C GLY A 119 5.48 17.67 -12.36
N ILE A 120 4.91 18.87 -12.57
CA ILE A 120 3.48 19.11 -12.30
C ILE A 120 2.62 18.22 -13.20
N VAL A 121 2.91 18.19 -14.49
CA VAL A 121 2.18 17.35 -15.46
C VAL A 121 2.30 15.87 -15.10
N SER A 122 3.50 15.39 -14.77
CA SER A 122 3.73 14.01 -14.33
C SER A 122 2.93 13.67 -13.07
N PHE A 123 2.90 14.57 -12.07
CA PHE A 123 2.11 14.36 -10.85
C PHE A 123 0.61 14.24 -11.14
N VAL A 124 0.06 15.15 -11.96
CA VAL A 124 -1.35 15.11 -12.37
C VAL A 124 -1.66 13.81 -13.13
N ILE A 125 -0.80 13.42 -14.07
CA ILE A 125 -0.93 12.17 -14.82
C ILE A 125 -0.93 10.96 -13.86
N SER A 126 -0.05 10.92 -12.86
CA SER A 126 -0.03 9.83 -11.87
C SER A 126 -1.35 9.71 -11.10
N ILE A 127 -1.96 10.83 -10.70
CA ILE A 127 -3.28 10.81 -10.02
C ILE A 127 -4.37 10.28 -10.95
N VAL A 128 -4.36 10.69 -12.22
CA VAL A 128 -5.33 10.21 -13.22
C VAL A 128 -5.13 8.71 -13.48
N LEU A 129 -3.89 8.27 -13.68
CA LEU A 129 -3.57 6.86 -13.93
C LEU A 129 -3.98 5.97 -12.77
N TRP A 130 -3.78 6.40 -11.53
CA TRP A 130 -4.28 5.68 -10.36
C TRP A 130 -5.79 5.45 -10.42
N ARG A 131 -6.57 6.51 -10.68
CA ARG A 131 -8.03 6.39 -10.76
C ARG A 131 -8.47 5.47 -11.89
N VAL A 132 -7.83 5.57 -13.06
CA VAL A 132 -8.10 4.70 -14.20
C VAL A 132 -7.78 3.24 -13.85
N PHE A 133 -6.61 2.99 -13.26
CA PHE A 133 -6.18 1.66 -12.86
C PHE A 133 -7.15 1.02 -11.87
N VAL A 134 -7.49 1.74 -10.80
CA VAL A 134 -8.47 1.28 -9.80
C VAL A 134 -9.83 1.02 -10.43
N SER A 135 -10.32 1.90 -11.29
CA SER A 135 -11.61 1.75 -11.96
C SER A 135 -11.64 0.51 -12.85
N ILE A 136 -10.57 0.23 -13.60
CA ILE A 136 -10.47 -0.96 -14.45
C ILE A 136 -10.37 -2.23 -13.60
N TYR A 137 -9.52 -2.22 -12.57
CA TYR A 137 -9.29 -3.36 -11.70
C TYR A 137 -10.58 -3.77 -10.97
N TYR A 138 -11.21 -2.81 -10.27
CA TYR A 138 -12.41 -3.08 -9.48
C TYR A 138 -13.72 -3.10 -10.29
N LYS A 139 -13.69 -2.79 -11.58
CA LYS A 139 -14.82 -3.08 -12.49
C LYS A 139 -14.97 -4.59 -12.73
N LYS A 140 -13.86 -5.33 -12.81
CA LYS A 140 -13.87 -6.79 -13.02
C LYS A 140 -14.16 -7.56 -11.73
N THR A 141 -13.65 -7.06 -10.61
CA THR A 141 -13.87 -7.63 -9.27
C THR A 141 -14.35 -6.51 -8.34
N PRO A 142 -15.67 -6.30 -8.22
CA PRO A 142 -16.22 -5.24 -7.38
C PRO A 142 -15.68 -5.37 -5.97
N LEU A 143 -15.22 -4.28 -5.37
CA LEU A 143 -14.62 -4.27 -4.04
C LEU A 143 -15.57 -4.89 -3.00
N SER A 144 -16.87 -4.63 -3.13
CA SER A 144 -17.93 -5.24 -2.29
C SER A 144 -18.08 -6.75 -2.46
N LYS A 145 -17.85 -7.29 -3.66
CA LYS A 145 -17.88 -8.74 -3.92
C LYS A 145 -16.58 -9.41 -3.54
N ALA A 146 -15.44 -8.81 -3.86
CA ALA A 146 -14.12 -9.30 -3.47
C ALA A 146 -13.97 -9.38 -1.94
N MET A 147 -14.47 -8.37 -1.21
CA MET A 147 -14.51 -8.37 0.26
C MET A 147 -15.34 -9.52 0.86
N LEU A 148 -16.31 -10.07 0.11
CA LEU A 148 -17.21 -11.15 0.55
C LEU A 148 -16.76 -12.55 0.03
N GLU A 149 -16.23 -12.63 -1.19
CA GLU A 149 -15.77 -13.88 -1.84
C GLU A 149 -14.41 -14.36 -1.32
N ASP A 150 -13.52 -13.48 -0.83
CA ASP A 150 -12.21 -13.89 -0.34
C ASP A 150 -12.27 -14.75 0.94
N VAL A 151 -13.44 -14.82 1.60
CA VAL A 151 -13.68 -15.78 2.70
C VAL A 151 -13.52 -17.22 2.20
N GLU A 152 -14.01 -17.52 0.99
CA GLU A 152 -13.98 -18.87 0.39
C GLU A 152 -12.58 -19.23 -0.17
N LYS A 153 -11.92 -18.30 -0.87
CA LYS A 153 -10.59 -18.56 -1.45
C LYS A 153 -9.47 -18.61 -0.40
N MET A 154 -9.54 -17.80 0.66
CA MET A 154 -8.55 -17.86 1.74
C MET A 154 -8.71 -19.12 2.62
N GLN A 155 -9.90 -19.72 2.65
CA GLN A 155 -10.11 -21.05 3.25
C GLN A 155 -9.43 -22.15 2.42
N ASN A 156 -9.54 -22.13 1.09
CA ASN A 156 -8.86 -23.11 0.23
C ASN A 156 -7.32 -23.07 0.33
N TYR A 157 -6.71 -21.88 0.47
CA TYR A 157 -5.26 -21.76 0.73
C TYR A 157 -4.81 -22.34 2.09
N ASN A 158 -5.75 -22.59 3.01
CA ASN A 158 -5.50 -23.33 4.25
C ASN A 158 -5.80 -24.83 4.11
N GLU A 159 -6.58 -25.26 3.14
CA GLU A 159 -6.94 -26.68 2.94
C GLU A 159 -6.00 -27.40 1.97
N GLU A 160 -5.45 -26.72 0.97
CA GLU A 160 -4.60 -27.31 -0.09
C GLU A 160 -3.20 -27.81 0.35
N LEU A 161 -2.89 -27.85 1.65
CA LEU A 161 -1.61 -28.34 2.19
C LEU A 161 -1.82 -29.23 3.43
N ILE A 162 -2.77 -30.16 3.36
CA ILE A 162 -2.88 -31.32 4.25
C ILE A 162 -2.08 -32.48 3.65
#